data_AF-A0A7W8NUM5-F1
#
_entry.id   AF-A0A7W8NUM5-F1
#
_cell.length_a   1.000
_cell.length_b   1.000
_cell.length_c   1.000
_cell.angle_alpha   90.00
_cell.angle_beta   90.00
_cell.angle_gamma   90.00
#
_symmetry.space_group_name_H-M   'P 1'
#
loop_
_entity.id
_entity.type
_entity.pdbx_description
1 polymer ?
#
loop_
_entity_poly.entity_id
_entity_poly.type
_entity_poly.pdbx_seq_one_letter_code
_entity_poly.pdbx_strand_id
1 'polypeptide(L)'
;MNTKNIARNLIAGLLLSSAVGAAMAEAPYPPESPIVSTKSRAEVIAELQQARANGEILVTDQYPIDKPFVSTKTRADVVAELKEARANGEMVVTDQYPVDKPFRSTLTRQQVQEELQQARSQGNVVGSEQYRPL
;
A
#
# COMPACT_ATOMS: atom_id res chain seq x y z
N MET A 1 -49.61 -6.30 -38.96
CA MET A 1 -48.17 -6.49 -38.62
C MET A 1 -47.98 -7.91 -38.08
N ASN A 2 -47.09 -8.70 -38.69
CA ASN A 2 -46.89 -10.13 -38.37
C ASN A 2 -45.84 -10.30 -37.26
N THR A 3 -46.29 -10.21 -36.01
CA THR A 3 -45.47 -10.22 -34.78
C THR A 3 -44.60 -11.46 -34.60
N LYS A 4 -44.90 -12.56 -35.29
CA LYS A 4 -44.14 -13.82 -35.23
C LYS A 4 -42.75 -13.71 -35.87
N ASN A 5 -42.59 -12.85 -36.88
CA ASN A 5 -41.32 -12.69 -37.60
C ASN A 5 -40.34 -11.78 -36.85
N ILE A 6 -40.88 -10.84 -36.06
CA ILE A 6 -40.09 -9.89 -35.26
C ILE A 6 -39.44 -10.63 -34.07
N ALA A 7 -40.19 -11.50 -33.38
CA ALA A 7 -39.68 -12.27 -32.25
C ALA A 7 -38.53 -13.22 -32.64
N ARG A 8 -38.61 -13.88 -33.81
CA ARG A 8 -37.54 -14.75 -34.30
C ARG A 8 -36.25 -13.98 -34.60
N ASN A 9 -36.36 -12.79 -35.20
CA ASN A 9 -35.20 -11.97 -35.53
C ASN A 9 -34.53 -11.39 -34.28
N LEU A 10 -35.30 -11.06 -33.24
CA LEU A 10 -34.76 -10.58 -31.97
C LEU A 10 -34.01 -11.68 -31.19
N ILE A 11 -34.52 -12.91 -31.18
CA ILE A 11 -33.85 -14.04 -30.51
C ILE A 11 -32.55 -14.42 -31.24
N ALA A 12 -32.56 -14.39 -32.58
CA ALA A 12 -31.35 -14.60 -33.37
C ALA A 12 -30.29 -13.51 -33.09
N GLY A 13 -30.70 -12.24 -33.00
CA GLY A 13 -29.78 -11.14 -32.67
C GLY A 13 -29.16 -11.24 -31.27
N LEU A 14 -29.92 -11.73 -30.28
CA LEU A 14 -29.44 -11.89 -28.90
C LEU A 14 -28.44 -13.05 -28.74
N LEU A 15 -28.53 -14.09 -29.57
CA LEU A 15 -27.59 -15.22 -29.53
C LEU A 15 -26.25 -14.91 -30.22
N LEU A 16 -26.22 -13.98 -31.17
CA LEU A 16 -24.97 -13.54 -31.80
C LEU A 16 -24.13 -12.62 -30.90
N SER A 17 -24.73 -11.92 -29.94
CA SER A 17 -24.01 -11.00 -29.05
C SER A 17 -23.34 -11.67 -27.84
N SER A 18 -23.72 -12.90 -27.47
CA SER A 18 -23.15 -13.60 -26.30
C SER A 18 -21.82 -14.31 -26.57
N ALA A 19 -21.40 -14.46 -27.83
CA ALA A 19 -20.19 -15.21 -28.18
C ALA A 19 -18.88 -14.40 -28.11
N VAL A 20 -18.94 -13.06 -27.98
CA VAL A 20 -17.75 -12.19 -27.99
C VAL A 20 -17.17 -11.95 -26.59
N GLY A 21 -17.95 -12.17 -25.52
CA GLY A 21 -17.54 -11.82 -24.15
C GLY A 21 -16.61 -12.80 -23.44
N ALA A 22 -16.58 -14.08 -23.82
CA ALA A 22 -15.87 -15.12 -23.06
C ALA A 22 -14.37 -15.27 -23.42
N ALA A 23 -13.91 -14.71 -24.54
CA ALA A 23 -12.54 -14.88 -25.02
C ALA A 23 -11.53 -13.86 -24.47
N MET A 24 -11.96 -12.91 -23.62
CA MET A 24 -11.12 -11.82 -23.11
C MET A 24 -10.69 -11.98 -21.63
N ALA A 25 -11.07 -13.07 -20.96
CA ALA A 25 -10.91 -13.21 -19.51
C ALA A 25 -9.54 -13.74 -19.05
N GLU A 26 -8.74 -14.34 -19.93
CA GLU A 26 -7.45 -14.93 -19.58
C GLU A 26 -6.38 -14.50 -20.60
N ALA A 27 -6.04 -13.21 -20.62
CA ALA A 27 -4.80 -12.80 -21.24
C ALA A 27 -3.63 -13.27 -20.35
N PRO A 28 -2.68 -14.07 -20.85
CA PRO A 28 -1.47 -14.41 -20.10
C PRO A 28 -0.77 -13.14 -19.64
N TYR A 29 -0.25 -13.15 -18.41
CA TYR A 29 0.61 -12.06 -17.92
C TYR A 29 1.75 -11.85 -18.93
N PRO A 30 1.98 -10.62 -19.41
CA PRO A 30 3.02 -10.39 -20.39
C PRO A 30 4.39 -10.78 -19.79
N PRO A 31 5.31 -11.34 -20.58
CA PRO A 31 6.64 -11.64 -20.09
C PRO A 31 7.31 -10.37 -19.55
N GLU A 32 7.85 -10.45 -18.34
CA GLU A 32 8.69 -9.42 -17.73
C GLU A 32 9.79 -9.02 -18.72
N SER A 33 9.73 -7.79 -19.21
CA SER A 33 10.78 -7.24 -20.07
C SER A 33 11.81 -6.56 -19.18
N PRO A 34 13.08 -7.00 -19.19
CA PRO A 34 14.11 -6.37 -18.37
C PRO A 34 14.30 -4.92 -18.83
N ILE A 35 14.15 -3.97 -17.90
CA ILE A 35 14.49 -2.56 -18.14
C ILE A 35 16.02 -2.46 -18.12
N VAL A 36 16.61 -2.30 -19.31
CA VAL A 36 18.05 -2.07 -19.45
C VAL A 36 18.31 -0.57 -19.62
N SER A 37 19.29 -0.04 -18.89
CA SER A 37 19.74 1.33 -19.11
C SER A 37 20.37 1.47 -20.49
N THR A 38 20.06 2.56 -21.20
CA THR A 38 20.71 2.90 -22.47
C THR A 38 22.00 3.71 -22.27
N LYS A 39 22.31 4.12 -21.03
CA LYS A 39 23.52 4.90 -20.70
C LYS A 39 24.72 3.99 -20.50
N SER A 40 25.85 4.40 -21.06
CA SER A 40 27.15 3.84 -20.76
C SER A 40 27.56 4.11 -19.31
N ARG A 41 28.49 3.31 -18.80
CA ARG A 41 29.06 3.52 -17.46
C ARG A 41 29.69 4.91 -17.30
N ALA A 42 30.33 5.42 -18.35
CA ALA A 42 30.97 6.74 -18.34
C ALA A 42 29.94 7.86 -18.19
N GLU A 43 28.82 7.79 -18.92
CA GLU A 43 27.73 8.77 -18.83
C GLU A 43 27.09 8.77 -17.44
N VAL A 44 26.85 7.59 -16.86
CA VAL A 44 26.31 7.48 -15.50
C VAL A 44 27.25 8.11 -14.46
N ILE A 45 28.57 7.90 -14.62
CA ILE A 45 29.57 8.51 -13.72
C ILE A 45 29.58 10.04 -13.86
N ALA A 46 29.50 10.55 -15.08
CA ALA A 46 29.48 11.98 -15.34
C ALA A 46 28.24 12.67 -14.72
N GLU A 47 27.06 12.08 -14.91
CA GLU A 47 25.80 12.56 -14.32
C GLU A 47 25.84 12.51 -12.78
N LEU A 48 26.39 11.42 -12.21
CA LEU A 48 26.56 11.31 -10.77
C LEU A 48 27.49 12.41 -10.21
N GLN A 49 28.58 12.71 -10.91
CA GLN A 49 29.49 13.79 -10.52
C GLN A 49 28.82 15.16 -10.61
N GLN A 50 28.06 15.41 -11.67
CA GLN A 50 27.31 16.64 -11.85
C GLN A 50 26.26 16.84 -10.75
N ALA A 51 25.45 15.81 -10.46
CA ALA A 51 24.42 15.88 -9.41
C ALA A 51 25.03 16.12 -8.02
N ARG A 52 26.22 15.57 -7.74
CA ARG A 52 26.98 15.87 -6.51
C ARG A 52 27.47 17.32 -6.49
N ALA A 53 28.01 17.83 -7.60
CA ALA A 53 28.45 19.22 -7.70
C ALA A 53 27.30 20.22 -7.54
N ASN A 54 26.11 19.85 -8.03
CA ASN A 54 24.89 20.63 -7.89
C ASN A 54 24.24 20.51 -6.48
N GLY A 55 24.73 19.60 -5.63
CA GLY A 55 24.13 19.34 -4.32
C GLY A 55 22.78 18.63 -4.36
N GLU A 56 22.44 18.00 -5.48
CA GLU A 56 21.18 17.26 -5.67
C GLU A 56 21.19 15.90 -4.94
N ILE A 57 22.37 15.43 -4.53
CA ILE A 57 22.56 14.17 -3.83
C ILE A 57 23.18 14.45 -2.47
N LEU A 58 22.53 13.97 -1.41
CA LEU A 58 23.13 13.90 -0.08
C LEU A 58 24.30 12.92 -0.12
N VAL A 59 25.53 13.43 0.00
CA VAL A 59 26.78 12.64 -0.03
C VAL A 59 27.09 12.02 1.35
N THR A 60 26.18 12.12 2.31
CA THR A 60 26.37 11.63 3.68
C THR A 60 25.36 10.54 4.00
N ASP A 61 25.78 9.53 4.76
CA ASP A 61 24.88 8.52 5.36
C ASP A 61 24.07 9.08 6.54
N GLN A 62 24.16 10.40 6.78
CA GLN A 62 23.34 11.05 7.78
C GLN A 62 21.93 11.17 7.23
N TYR A 63 21.01 10.41 7.82
CA TYR A 63 19.60 10.76 7.77
C TYR A 63 19.47 12.27 8.06
N PRO A 64 18.68 13.01 7.26
CA PRO A 64 18.45 14.42 7.54
C PRO A 64 17.99 14.53 9.00
N ILE A 65 18.81 15.16 9.82
CA ILE A 65 18.46 15.46 11.20
C ILE A 65 17.38 16.53 11.07
N ASP A 66 16.14 16.14 11.33
CA ASP A 66 15.05 17.10 11.45
C ASP A 66 15.51 18.19 12.41
N LYS A 67 15.41 19.45 11.97
CA LYS A 67 15.75 20.58 12.85
C LYS A 67 14.95 20.42 14.14
N PRO A 68 15.59 20.45 15.32
CA PRO A 68 14.87 20.32 16.57
C PRO A 68 13.83 21.44 16.63
N PHE A 69 12.57 21.06 16.85
CA PHE A 69 11.51 22.03 17.03
C PHE A 69 11.82 22.85 18.28
N VAL A 70 11.88 24.18 18.11
CA VAL A 70 12.01 25.12 19.23
C VAL A 70 10.67 25.82 19.39
N SER A 71 10.00 25.59 20.53
CA SER A 71 8.78 26.31 20.87
C SER A 71 9.04 27.81 20.93
N THR A 72 8.17 28.59 20.29
CA THR A 72 8.17 30.06 20.41
C THR A 72 7.42 30.55 21.65
N LYS A 73 6.67 29.67 22.34
CA LYS A 73 5.87 30.01 23.52
C LYS A 73 6.65 29.80 24.82
N THR A 74 6.41 30.67 25.78
CA THR A 74 6.94 30.48 27.14
C THR A 74 6.15 29.40 27.87
N ARG A 75 6.73 28.87 28.95
CA ARG A 75 6.01 27.93 29.84
C ARG A 75 4.72 28.55 30.41
N ALA A 76 4.72 29.85 30.67
CA ALA A 76 3.55 30.54 31.21
C ALA A 76 2.40 30.57 30.18
N ASP A 77 2.72 30.87 28.92
CA ASP A 77 1.74 30.92 27.83
C ASP A 77 1.11 29.54 27.59
N VAL A 78 1.93 28.48 27.54
CA VAL A 78 1.43 27.11 27.38
C VAL A 78 0.51 26.71 28.53
N VAL A 79 0.82 27.11 29.77
CA VAL A 79 -0.05 26.83 30.92
C VAL A 79 -1.36 27.61 30.86
N ALA A 80 -1.34 28.84 30.36
CA ALA A 80 -2.55 29.64 30.16
C ALA A 80 -3.48 29.00 29.12
N GLU A 81 -2.93 28.64 27.96
CA GLU A 81 -3.68 27.96 26.89
C GLU A 81 -4.24 26.61 27.35
N LEU A 82 -3.46 25.83 28.11
CA LEU A 82 -3.92 24.57 28.66
C LEU A 82 -5.12 24.76 29.60
N LYS A 83 -5.13 25.83 30.40
CA LYS A 83 -6.27 26.14 31.29
C LYS A 83 -7.50 26.55 30.49
N GLU A 84 -7.32 27.37 29.46
CA GLU A 84 -8.38 27.81 28.57
C GLU A 84 -9.02 26.62 27.84
N ALA A 85 -8.22 25.76 27.21
CA ALA A 85 -8.70 24.58 26.51
C ALA A 85 -9.45 23.59 27.44
N ARG A 86 -9.05 23.50 28.72
CA ARG A 86 -9.83 22.74 29.73
C ARG A 86 -11.16 23.41 30.05
N ALA A 87 -11.18 24.73 30.21
CA ALA A 87 -12.40 25.48 30.50
C ALA A 87 -13.40 25.42 29.34
N ASN A 88 -12.90 25.44 28.11
CA ASN A 88 -13.70 25.36 26.88
C ASN A 88 -14.14 23.93 26.54
N GLY A 89 -13.67 22.92 27.29
CA GLY A 89 -13.97 21.51 27.00
C GLY A 89 -13.31 20.97 25.73
N GLU A 90 -12.29 21.66 25.21
CA GLU A 90 -11.55 21.29 24.00
C GLU A 90 -10.61 20.10 24.23
N MET A 91 -10.39 19.73 25.49
CA MET A 91 -9.56 18.57 25.86
C MET A 91 -10.34 17.57 26.71
N VAL A 92 -10.28 16.31 26.27
CA VAL A 92 -10.75 15.15 27.05
C VAL A 92 -9.68 14.83 28.09
N VAL A 93 -9.83 15.39 29.29
CA VAL A 93 -8.94 15.09 30.43
C VAL A 93 -9.42 13.78 31.06
N THR A 94 -8.78 12.67 30.70
CA THR A 94 -9.02 11.37 31.35
C THR A 94 -7.69 10.76 31.75
N ASP A 95 -7.64 10.16 32.93
CA ASP A 95 -6.50 9.36 33.39
C ASP A 95 -6.44 7.97 32.71
N GLN A 96 -7.40 7.66 31.83
CA GLN A 96 -7.36 6.48 30.98
C GLN A 96 -6.47 6.76 29.76
N TYR A 97 -5.27 6.16 29.74
CA TYR A 97 -4.66 5.77 28.47
C TYR A 97 -5.71 5.00 27.64
N PRO A 98 -5.83 5.22 26.32
CA PRO A 98 -6.65 4.34 25.50
C PRO A 98 -6.11 2.92 25.68
N VAL A 99 -6.88 2.09 26.38
CA VAL A 99 -6.61 0.66 26.44
C VAL A 99 -6.85 0.17 25.02
N ASP A 100 -5.79 -0.22 24.32
CA ASP A 100 -5.92 -0.97 23.08
C ASP A 100 -6.89 -2.11 23.36
N LYS A 101 -8.05 -2.11 22.68
CA LYS A 101 -9.05 -3.16 22.86
C LYS A 101 -8.32 -4.49 22.62
N PRO A 102 -8.30 -5.43 23.58
CA PRO A 102 -7.59 -6.68 23.38
C PRO A 102 -8.20 -7.38 22.16
N PHE A 103 -7.40 -7.52 21.09
CA PHE A 103 -7.81 -8.30 19.93
C PHE A 103 -7.93 -9.75 20.38
N ARG A 104 -9.13 -10.31 20.25
CA ARG A 104 -9.37 -11.73 20.43
C ARG A 104 -9.53 -12.33 19.04
N SER A 105 -8.61 -13.22 18.68
CA SER A 105 -8.77 -14.04 17.48
C SER A 105 -10.11 -14.77 17.55
N THR A 106 -10.88 -14.72 16.47
CA THR A 106 -12.08 -15.55 16.28
C THR A 106 -11.73 -16.97 15.87
N LEU A 107 -10.48 -17.21 15.45
CA LEU A 107 -9.99 -18.50 15.02
C LEU A 107 -9.25 -19.23 16.15
N THR A 108 -9.53 -20.53 16.24
CA THR A 108 -8.74 -21.47 17.03
C THR A 108 -7.37 -21.70 16.39
N ARG A 109 -6.42 -22.21 17.19
CA ARG A 109 -5.08 -22.58 16.69
C ARG A 109 -5.16 -23.56 15.52
N GLN A 110 -6.10 -24.51 15.56
CA GLN A 110 -6.29 -25.49 14.50
C GLN A 110 -6.75 -24.83 13.20
N GLN A 111 -7.76 -23.95 13.26
CA GLN A 111 -8.27 -23.23 12.09
C GLN A 111 -7.18 -22.38 11.41
N VAL A 112 -6.34 -21.71 12.20
CA VAL A 112 -5.20 -20.94 11.67
C VAL A 112 -4.18 -21.85 10.97
N GLN A 113 -3.95 -23.07 11.48
CA GLN A 113 -3.03 -24.02 10.84
C GLN A 113 -3.58 -24.54 9.51
N GLU A 114 -4.88 -24.83 9.46
CA GLU A 114 -5.57 -25.26 8.23
C GLU A 114 -5.54 -24.15 7.17
N GLU A 115 -5.87 -22.91 7.55
CA GLU A 115 -5.82 -21.75 6.67
C GLU A 115 -4.39 -21.50 6.14
N LEU A 116 -3.38 -21.60 7.01
CA LEU A 116 -1.98 -21.46 6.60
C LEU A 116 -1.55 -22.55 5.62
N GLN A 117 -2.01 -23.79 5.81
CA GLN A 117 -1.67 -24.90 4.92
C GLN A 117 -2.35 -24.75 3.55
N GLN A 118 -3.59 -24.30 3.51
CA GLN A 118 -4.29 -23.93 2.27
C GLN A 118 -3.62 -22.77 1.55
N ALA A 119 -3.21 -21.74 2.28
CA ALA A 119 -2.55 -20.58 1.69
C ALA A 119 -1.16 -20.94 1.12
N ARG A 120 -0.44 -21.89 1.75
CA ARG A 120 0.79 -22.46 1.20
C ARG A 120 0.56 -23.29 -0.07
N SER A 121 -0.49 -24.11 -0.13
CA SER A 121 -0.79 -24.90 -1.33
C SER A 121 -1.25 -24.03 -2.50
N GLN A 122 -1.86 -22.88 -2.22
CA GLN A 122 -2.25 -21.87 -3.20
C GLN A 122 -1.10 -20.92 -3.60
N GLY A 123 0.09 -21.06 -3.00
CA GLY A 123 1.24 -20.18 -3.28
C GLY A 123 1.09 -18.75 -2.71
N ASN A 124 0.07 -18.50 -1.89
CA ASN A 124 -0.24 -17.19 -1.31
C ASN A 124 0.64 -16.83 -0.10
N VAL A 125 1.49 -17.76 0.36
CA VAL A 125 2.41 -17.55 1.49
C VAL A 125 3.79 -18.06 1.13
N VAL A 126 4.76 -17.16 1.05
CA VAL A 126 6.18 -17.50 0.92
C VAL A 126 6.66 -17.97 2.30
N GLY A 127 7.03 -19.25 2.41
CA GLY A 127 7.62 -19.79 3.63
C GLY A 127 8.92 -19.06 3.98
N SER A 128 9.10 -18.67 5.24
CA SER A 128 10.36 -18.16 5.76
C SER A 128 11.40 -19.29 5.87
N GLU A 129 11.79 -19.91 4.75
CA GLU A 129 12.86 -20.91 4.71
C GLU A 129 14.26 -20.25 4.70
N GLN A 130 14.34 -18.91 4.71
CA GLN A 130 15.58 -18.15 4.73
C GLN A 130 15.97 -17.60 6.11
N TYR A 131 15.73 -18.33 7.19
CA TYR A 131 16.38 -18.03 8.48
C TYR A 131 17.23 -19.22 8.94
N ARG A 132 18.43 -19.31 8.37
CA ARG A 132 19.55 -20.08 8.93
C ARG A 132 20.39 -19.10 9.77
N PRO A 133 20.31 -19.12 11.11
CA PRO A 133 21.27 -18.37 11.91
C PRO A 133 22.66 -19.00 11.76
N LEU A 134 23.69 -18.16 11.60
CA LEU A 134 25.10 -18.53 11.71
C LEU A 134 25.48 -18.71 13.20
#